data_AF-A0A7V8FBC3-F1
#
_entry.id   AF-A0A7V8FBC3-F1
#
_cell.length_a   1.000
_cell.length_b   1.000
_cell.length_c   1.000
_cell.angle_alpha   90.00
_cell.angle_beta   90.00
_cell.angle_gamma   90.00
#
_symmetry.space_group_name_H-M   'P 1'
#
loop_
_entity.id
_entity.type
_entity.pdbx_description
1 polymer ?
#
loop_
_entity_poly.entity_id
_entity_poly.type
_entity_poly.pdbx_seq_one_letter_code
_entity_poly.pdbx_strand_id
1 'polypeptide(L)'
;MIVAPAKEARYVRPLVFVASLVLSTLTLGAEIAPPSPADPGPWPVGFRLVEQVDASRSDTGSDQGRPVQTLVWYPAARAGQPMRYEDYLELGSAENDFSRTPAERRRRTDAALGIYTVLGTSPDAIASWRAAPVRASRDATSADGRFPVVIYAASDSSPAYENDWLCEYLASHGYVVLASPSHGADGGYMTDGRLPQDLANTRAQAADIGFLIGFARSMPFADTTHLAVVGYSWGGLSATFAAMADKRIRAIVAWDGSMRYFSKLMHAAPDIAPEAFTTPMLFIADREDPIPPARDAWPHSFITRMPHADLILVGMKRLFHPDLAAQSLRLGSMAKHDDTTLDQRLASYAWMERYTLAFLDERLKSDASAQTFLDATPEENHVPPGTLTSIRRRATSSLGTIADMAPHLFAERADPQTVHDDYVRKHPGFQIAGDTYSSWLSSLLADGDISQAATVAALWTTRLPQSGEAWTMRAAIEDTQGQRDNAIRDYRHALQLDPNNPIGKRRLQTLTSTPP
;
A
#
# COMPACT_ATOMS: atom_id res chain seq x y z
N MET A 1 -7.26 11.37 -58.30
CA MET A 1 -6.64 12.36 -57.39
C MET A 1 -7.76 12.90 -56.52
N ILE A 2 -7.46 13.19 -55.25
CA ILE A 2 -8.35 13.65 -54.16
C ILE A 2 -8.84 12.51 -53.26
N VAL A 3 -7.99 12.24 -52.27
CA VAL A 3 -8.29 11.54 -51.02
C VAL A 3 -9.13 12.47 -50.15
N ALA A 4 -10.26 11.98 -49.65
CA ALA A 4 -11.05 12.69 -48.64
C ALA A 4 -10.44 12.44 -47.24
N PRO A 5 -10.34 13.45 -46.36
CA PRO A 5 -9.72 13.29 -45.05
C PRO A 5 -10.65 12.56 -44.07
N ALA A 6 -10.05 11.68 -43.26
CA ALA A 6 -10.69 11.04 -42.13
C ALA A 6 -11.09 12.09 -41.07
N LYS A 7 -12.33 12.02 -40.59
CA LYS A 7 -12.82 12.83 -39.47
C LYS A 7 -12.22 12.28 -38.18
N GLU A 8 -11.33 13.04 -37.55
CA GLU A 8 -11.05 12.87 -36.12
C GLU A 8 -12.28 13.27 -35.31
N ALA A 9 -12.87 12.30 -34.62
CA ALA A 9 -13.92 12.56 -33.64
C ALA A 9 -13.27 13.00 -32.33
N ARG A 10 -13.07 14.31 -32.15
CA ARG A 10 -12.83 14.91 -30.83
C ARG A 10 -14.13 14.82 -30.03
N TYR A 11 -14.25 13.80 -29.19
CA TYR A 11 -15.29 13.73 -28.17
C TYR A 11 -14.92 14.66 -27.00
N VAL A 12 -15.40 15.90 -27.05
CA VAL A 12 -15.51 16.75 -25.87
C VAL A 12 -16.83 16.39 -25.19
N ARG A 13 -16.77 15.66 -24.07
CA ARG A 13 -17.92 15.49 -23.16
C ARG A 13 -17.81 16.51 -22.02
N PRO A 14 -18.94 17.04 -21.53
CA PRO A 14 -18.95 18.17 -20.62
C PRO A 14 -18.50 17.74 -19.21
N LEU A 15 -17.57 18.50 -18.63
CA LEU A 15 -17.36 18.53 -17.18
C LEU A 15 -18.69 18.95 -16.53
N VAL A 16 -19.27 18.06 -15.73
CA VAL A 16 -20.33 18.45 -14.79
C VAL A 16 -19.63 19.06 -13.57
N PHE A 17 -19.36 20.36 -13.65
CA PHE A 17 -19.03 21.19 -12.48
C PHE A 17 -20.33 21.56 -11.77
N VAL A 18 -20.52 21.09 -10.53
CA VAL A 18 -21.55 21.68 -9.65
C VAL A 18 -20.91 22.89 -8.99
N ALA A 19 -21.00 24.04 -9.66
CA ALA A 19 -20.71 25.34 -9.07
C ALA A 19 -21.94 25.79 -8.28
N SER A 20 -21.83 25.91 -6.96
CA SER A 20 -22.79 26.66 -6.13
C SER A 20 -22.15 27.96 -5.69
N LEU A 21 -22.65 29.06 -6.22
CA LEU A 21 -22.09 30.41 -6.14
C LEU A 21 -23.05 31.30 -5.36
N VAL A 22 -22.64 31.85 -4.21
CA VAL A 22 -23.22 33.10 -3.65
C VAL A 22 -22.13 33.88 -2.91
N LEU A 23 -22.00 35.14 -3.30
CA LEU A 23 -21.18 36.19 -2.70
C LEU A 23 -21.56 36.44 -1.22
N SER A 24 -20.58 36.35 -0.33
CA SER A 24 -20.57 37.11 0.92
C SER A 24 -19.34 38.01 0.92
N THR A 25 -19.55 39.32 0.80
CA THR A 25 -18.51 40.33 0.97
C THR A 25 -18.11 40.40 2.44
N LEU A 26 -17.12 39.60 2.83
CA LEU A 26 -16.33 39.82 4.03
C LEU A 26 -15.04 40.53 3.60
N THR A 27 -14.78 41.68 4.20
CA THR A 27 -13.47 42.33 4.17
C THR A 27 -12.47 41.42 4.89
N LEU A 28 -11.85 40.51 4.14
CA LEU A 28 -10.76 39.66 4.61
C LEU A 28 -9.45 40.45 4.51
N GLY A 29 -8.81 40.70 5.66
CA GLY A 29 -7.35 40.84 5.66
C GLY A 29 -6.74 39.57 5.08
N ALA A 30 -5.56 39.66 4.47
CA ALA A 30 -4.90 38.49 3.88
C ALA A 30 -4.80 37.36 4.91
N GLU A 31 -5.56 36.28 4.73
CA GLU A 31 -5.45 35.08 5.57
C GLU A 31 -4.07 34.48 5.32
N ILE A 32 -3.24 34.47 6.36
CA ILE A 32 -1.92 33.86 6.31
C ILE A 32 -2.11 32.34 6.20
N ALA A 33 -1.32 31.68 5.35
CA ALA A 33 -1.35 30.22 5.25
C ALA A 33 -1.16 29.60 6.65
N PRO A 34 -2.02 28.67 7.10
CA PRO A 34 -1.85 28.06 8.41
C PRO A 34 -0.53 27.26 8.48
N PRO A 35 0.14 27.21 9.65
CA PRO A 35 1.28 26.35 9.86
C PRO A 35 0.84 24.87 9.98
N SER A 36 1.79 23.94 9.80
CA SER A 36 1.57 22.53 10.14
C SER A 36 1.16 22.41 11.62
N PRO A 37 0.07 21.70 11.94
CA PRO A 37 -0.56 21.81 13.25
C PRO A 37 0.03 20.86 14.30
N ALA A 38 0.67 19.75 13.91
CA ALA A 38 1.32 18.84 14.86
C ALA A 38 2.73 19.30 15.24
N ASP A 39 3.13 19.02 16.48
CA ASP A 39 4.45 19.34 17.01
C ASP A 39 5.53 18.49 16.32
N PRO A 40 6.59 19.10 15.76
CA PRO A 40 7.63 18.36 15.09
C PRO A 40 8.43 17.51 16.09
N GLY A 41 9.01 16.42 15.59
CA GLY A 41 9.99 15.64 16.33
C GLY A 41 11.36 16.35 16.42
N PRO A 42 12.36 15.70 17.05
CA PRO A 42 13.63 16.34 17.36
C PRO A 42 14.54 16.53 16.13
N TRP A 43 14.25 15.88 15.01
CA TRP A 43 15.11 15.91 13.83
C TRP A 43 14.77 17.10 12.90
N PRO A 44 15.76 17.91 12.50
CA PRO A 44 15.63 18.74 11.31
C PRO A 44 15.22 17.91 10.09
N VAL A 45 14.45 18.49 9.17
CA VAL A 45 13.95 17.78 7.99
C VAL A 45 14.78 18.14 6.76
N GLY A 46 15.44 17.14 6.18
CA GLY A 46 16.07 17.23 4.87
C GLY A 46 15.10 16.86 3.76
N PHE A 47 15.26 17.48 2.60
CA PHE A 47 14.49 17.18 1.39
C PHE A 47 15.38 16.96 0.18
N ARG A 48 15.02 15.98 -0.66
CA ARG A 48 15.64 15.70 -1.96
C ARG A 48 14.57 15.40 -3.00
N LEU A 49 14.78 15.93 -4.21
CA LEU A 49 14.06 15.54 -5.41
C LEU A 49 14.95 14.58 -6.21
N VAL A 50 14.40 13.46 -6.65
CA VAL A 50 15.07 12.50 -7.52
C VAL A 50 14.17 12.19 -8.71
N GLU A 51 14.63 12.54 -9.90
CA GLU A 51 13.92 12.30 -11.16
C GLU A 51 14.45 10.98 -11.76
N GLN A 52 13.59 9.98 -11.88
CA GLN A 52 13.98 8.61 -12.26
C GLN A 52 13.11 8.06 -13.38
N VAL A 53 13.58 7.00 -14.03
CA VAL A 53 12.83 6.26 -15.04
C VAL A 53 12.81 4.79 -14.65
N ASP A 54 11.62 4.22 -14.54
CA ASP A 54 11.43 2.77 -14.44
C ASP A 54 11.47 2.15 -15.84
N ALA A 55 12.63 1.62 -16.21
CA ALA A 55 12.83 0.99 -17.52
C ALA A 55 12.07 -0.34 -17.70
N SER A 56 11.50 -0.91 -16.63
CA SER A 56 10.74 -2.18 -16.72
C SER A 56 9.27 -1.98 -17.09
N ARG A 57 8.78 -0.74 -17.07
CA ARG A 57 7.39 -0.36 -17.34
C ARG A 57 7.36 0.83 -18.29
N SER A 58 6.30 0.99 -19.07
CA SER A 58 6.14 2.12 -19.99
C SER A 58 4.75 2.71 -19.87
N ASP A 59 4.67 4.04 -19.82
CA ASP A 59 3.40 4.76 -19.78
C ASP A 59 2.70 4.71 -21.15
N THR A 60 3.45 4.79 -22.24
CA THR A 60 2.86 4.92 -23.58
C THR A 60 2.91 3.64 -24.40
N GLY A 61 3.37 2.53 -23.80
CA GLY A 61 3.69 1.30 -24.54
C GLY A 61 4.88 1.46 -25.50
N SER A 62 5.66 2.54 -25.37
CA SER A 62 6.92 2.77 -26.08
C SER A 62 8.13 2.31 -25.27
N ASP A 63 9.32 2.29 -25.86
CA ASP A 63 10.58 1.96 -25.16
C ASP A 63 11.01 3.03 -24.15
N GLN A 64 10.28 4.14 -24.02
CA GLN A 64 10.53 5.15 -22.99
C GLN A 64 9.91 4.65 -21.68
N GLY A 65 10.77 4.25 -20.74
CA GLY A 65 10.34 3.78 -19.43
C GLY A 65 9.46 4.81 -18.69
N ARG A 66 8.71 4.36 -17.69
CA ARG A 66 7.80 5.20 -16.89
C ARG A 66 8.59 6.24 -16.09
N PRO A 67 8.34 7.56 -16.26
CA PRO A 67 8.94 8.59 -15.41
C PRO A 67 8.38 8.47 -13.99
N VAL A 68 9.26 8.59 -12.99
CA VAL A 68 8.89 8.56 -11.57
C VAL A 68 9.59 9.72 -10.86
N GLN A 69 8.83 10.77 -10.53
CA GLN A 69 9.31 11.87 -9.70
C GLN A 69 9.29 11.42 -8.23
N THR A 70 10.46 11.27 -7.62
CA THR A 70 10.56 10.82 -6.23
C THR A 70 10.93 11.98 -5.31
N LEU A 71 10.03 12.29 -4.39
CA LEU A 71 10.27 13.23 -3.29
C LEU A 71 10.75 12.44 -2.08
N VAL A 72 11.82 12.88 -1.43
CA VAL A 72 12.40 12.23 -0.26
C VAL A 72 12.53 13.22 0.89
N TRP A 73 11.78 12.99 1.96
CA TRP A 73 11.96 13.65 3.25
C TRP A 73 12.71 12.72 4.19
N TYR A 74 13.68 13.24 4.94
CA TYR A 74 14.51 12.41 5.81
C TYR A 74 15.01 13.18 7.04
N PRO A 75 15.34 12.47 8.13
CA PRO A 75 15.94 13.08 9.31
C PRO A 75 17.33 13.61 8.95
N ALA A 76 17.59 14.88 9.25
CA ALA A 76 18.85 15.54 8.97
C ALA A 76 19.61 15.85 10.27
N ALA A 77 20.95 15.80 10.21
CA ALA A 77 21.79 16.17 11.36
C ALA A 77 21.70 17.67 11.69
N ARG A 78 21.45 18.49 10.65
CA ARG A 78 21.24 19.94 10.74
C ARG A 78 20.38 20.38 9.56
N ALA A 79 19.62 21.45 9.74
CA ALA A 79 18.88 22.07 8.65
C ALA A 79 19.85 22.54 7.54
N GLY A 80 19.42 22.36 6.28
CA GLY A 80 20.10 22.85 5.09
C GLY A 80 19.54 24.20 4.63
N GLN A 81 19.36 24.36 3.32
CA GLN A 81 18.78 25.56 2.73
C GLN A 81 17.26 25.61 2.97
N PRO A 82 16.72 26.67 3.59
CA PRO A 82 15.28 26.79 3.83
C PRO A 82 14.46 26.70 2.55
N MET A 83 13.33 26.00 2.62
CA MET A 83 12.34 25.94 1.54
C MET A 83 11.09 26.75 1.89
N ARG A 84 10.33 27.09 0.86
CA ARG A 84 8.98 27.65 0.97
C ARG A 84 7.99 26.72 0.28
N TYR A 85 6.70 26.93 0.51
CA TYR A 85 5.69 26.10 -0.15
C TYR A 85 5.69 26.26 -1.69
N GLU A 86 6.14 27.41 -2.21
CA GLU A 86 6.44 27.59 -3.65
C GLU A 86 7.36 26.49 -4.20
N ASP A 87 8.36 26.06 -3.44
CA ASP A 87 9.29 25.02 -3.86
C ASP A 87 8.60 23.68 -4.15
N TYR A 88 7.51 23.38 -3.43
CA TYR A 88 6.67 22.22 -3.69
C TYR A 88 5.72 22.47 -4.87
N LEU A 89 5.07 23.64 -4.93
CA LEU A 89 4.15 24.00 -6.02
C LEU A 89 4.81 23.93 -7.40
N GLU A 90 6.10 24.25 -7.51
CA GLU A 90 6.85 24.09 -8.76
C GLU A 90 7.07 22.61 -9.18
N LEU A 91 7.07 21.66 -8.23
CA LEU A 91 7.30 20.22 -8.53
C LEU A 91 6.15 19.62 -9.32
N GLY A 92 4.91 20.01 -9.01
CA GLY A 92 3.70 19.53 -9.68
C GLY A 92 3.67 19.86 -11.17
N SER A 93 4.47 20.85 -11.58
CA SER A 93 4.59 21.24 -12.98
C SER A 93 5.55 20.33 -13.79
N ALA A 94 6.25 19.37 -13.18
CA ALA A 94 7.28 18.54 -13.82
C ALA A 94 7.20 17.05 -13.43
N GLU A 95 6.02 16.57 -13.04
CA GLU A 95 5.82 15.21 -12.52
C GLU A 95 6.15 14.10 -13.52
N ASN A 96 5.72 14.26 -14.77
CA ASN A 96 5.89 13.26 -15.84
C ASN A 96 6.81 13.77 -16.97
N ASP A 97 7.48 14.91 -16.77
CA ASP A 97 8.32 15.56 -17.78
C ASP A 97 9.39 16.41 -17.11
N PHE A 98 10.53 15.77 -16.87
CA PHE A 98 11.69 16.35 -16.20
C PHE A 98 12.44 17.37 -17.06
N SER A 99 12.16 17.41 -18.36
CA SER A 99 12.84 18.31 -19.29
C SER A 99 12.45 19.78 -19.13
N ARG A 100 11.37 20.07 -18.38
CA ARG A 100 10.83 21.41 -18.18
C ARG A 100 11.82 22.32 -17.47
N THR A 101 12.10 23.45 -18.12
CA THR A 101 12.96 24.51 -17.58
C THR A 101 12.32 25.19 -16.35
N PRO A 102 13.10 25.80 -15.45
CA PRO A 102 12.54 26.53 -14.31
C PRO A 102 11.52 27.61 -14.69
N ALA A 103 11.69 28.27 -15.85
CA ALA A 103 10.74 29.27 -16.32
C ALA A 103 9.39 28.66 -16.76
N GLU A 104 9.42 27.48 -17.39
CA GLU A 104 8.21 26.76 -17.77
C GLU A 104 7.48 26.20 -16.56
N ARG A 105 8.23 25.70 -15.56
CA ARG A 105 7.68 25.25 -14.28
C ARG A 105 6.90 26.37 -13.61
N ARG A 106 7.53 27.52 -13.39
CA ARG A 106 6.88 28.73 -12.86
C ARG A 106 5.63 29.14 -13.63
N ARG A 107 5.71 29.25 -14.96
CA ARG A 107 4.55 29.63 -15.79
C ARG A 107 3.37 28.67 -15.61
N ARG A 108 3.63 27.36 -15.51
CA ARG A 108 2.59 26.34 -15.31
C ARG A 108 2.03 26.41 -13.89
N THR A 109 2.86 26.61 -12.88
CA THR A 109 2.43 26.83 -11.50
C THR A 109 1.57 28.10 -11.38
N ASP A 110 1.94 29.19 -12.03
CA ASP A 110 1.13 30.42 -12.10
C ASP A 110 -0.24 30.17 -12.74
N ALA A 111 -0.26 29.43 -13.85
CA ALA A 111 -1.50 29.06 -14.52
C ALA A 111 -2.40 28.17 -13.65
N ALA A 112 -1.81 27.19 -12.94
CA ALA A 112 -2.53 26.33 -12.02
C ALA A 112 -3.12 27.11 -10.85
N LEU A 113 -2.38 28.04 -10.25
CA LEU A 113 -2.87 28.88 -9.17
C LEU A 113 -3.91 29.92 -9.62
N GLY A 114 -3.91 30.30 -10.90
CA GLY A 114 -4.88 31.21 -11.47
C GLY A 114 -6.35 30.76 -11.29
N ILE A 115 -6.61 29.46 -11.14
CA ILE A 115 -7.97 28.96 -10.86
C ILE A 115 -8.48 29.48 -9.52
N TYR A 116 -7.62 29.61 -8.51
CA TYR A 116 -8.01 30.12 -7.19
C TYR A 116 -8.39 31.59 -7.26
N THR A 117 -7.73 32.37 -8.12
CA THR A 117 -8.14 33.76 -8.39
C THR A 117 -9.54 33.82 -8.99
N VAL A 118 -9.86 32.94 -9.94
CA VAL A 118 -11.21 32.85 -10.52
C VAL A 118 -12.25 32.45 -9.47
N LEU A 119 -11.86 31.61 -8.51
CA LEU A 119 -12.69 31.18 -7.38
C LEU A 119 -12.78 32.21 -6.24
N GLY A 120 -12.14 33.38 -6.37
CA GLY A 120 -12.26 34.51 -5.43
C GLY A 120 -11.13 34.64 -4.42
N THR A 121 -10.07 33.84 -4.50
CA THR A 121 -8.87 34.02 -3.68
C THR A 121 -8.11 35.27 -4.10
N SER A 122 -7.75 36.13 -3.13
CA SER A 122 -6.99 37.34 -3.41
C SER A 122 -5.53 37.05 -3.83
N PRO A 123 -4.90 37.93 -4.64
CA PRO A 123 -3.48 37.81 -4.95
C PRO A 123 -2.57 37.76 -3.71
N ASP A 124 -2.91 38.51 -2.66
CA ASP A 124 -2.16 38.52 -1.40
C ASP A 124 -2.23 37.18 -0.66
N ALA A 125 -3.39 36.51 -0.68
CA ALA A 125 -3.53 35.17 -0.11
C ALA A 125 -2.70 34.14 -0.90
N ILE A 126 -2.73 34.20 -2.25
CA ILE A 126 -1.87 33.35 -3.09
C ILE A 126 -0.39 33.63 -2.79
N ALA A 127 0.02 34.89 -2.69
CA ALA A 127 1.40 35.26 -2.36
C ALA A 127 1.81 34.74 -0.97
N SER A 128 0.90 34.81 0.00
CA SER A 128 1.08 34.23 1.34
C SER A 128 1.27 32.72 1.31
N TRP A 129 0.47 31.99 0.53
CA TRP A 129 0.63 30.54 0.36
C TRP A 129 2.00 30.20 -0.20
N ARG A 130 2.43 30.87 -1.28
CA ARG A 130 3.74 30.66 -1.90
C ARG A 130 4.90 30.95 -0.95
N ALA A 131 4.80 32.04 -0.20
CA ALA A 131 5.84 32.50 0.71
C ALA A 131 5.92 31.69 2.01
N ALA A 132 4.88 30.91 2.33
CA ALA A 132 4.77 30.16 3.58
C ALA A 132 6.00 29.25 3.78
N PRO A 133 6.66 29.32 4.95
CA PRO A 133 7.78 28.45 5.25
C PRO A 133 7.28 27.00 5.39
N VAL A 134 8.17 26.07 5.05
CA VAL A 134 7.99 24.64 5.31
C VAL A 134 9.15 24.15 6.20
N ARG A 135 9.02 22.98 6.85
CA ARG A 135 10.06 22.47 7.75
C ARG A 135 11.22 21.85 6.99
N ALA A 136 10.95 21.34 5.79
CA ALA A 136 11.96 20.78 4.93
C ALA A 136 13.03 21.81 4.52
N SER A 137 14.24 21.31 4.33
CA SER A 137 15.37 22.07 3.83
C SER A 137 16.14 21.28 2.77
N ARG A 138 16.56 21.95 1.69
CA ARG A 138 17.38 21.32 0.63
C ARG A 138 18.81 21.14 1.10
N ASP A 139 19.50 20.20 0.48
CA ASP A 139 20.95 19.95 0.66
C ASP A 139 21.36 19.69 2.12
N ALA A 140 20.41 19.26 2.96
CA ALA A 140 20.69 18.87 4.32
C ALA A 140 21.49 17.55 4.35
N THR A 141 22.46 17.46 5.25
CA THR A 141 23.16 16.20 5.51
C THR A 141 22.23 15.30 6.33
N SER A 142 22.02 14.06 5.89
CA SER A 142 21.22 13.08 6.65
C SER A 142 21.80 12.88 8.04
N ALA A 143 20.93 12.63 9.02
CA ALA A 143 21.34 12.21 10.35
C ALA A 143 22.06 10.86 10.30
N ASP A 144 22.92 10.60 11.27
CA ASP A 144 23.56 9.30 11.45
C ASP A 144 22.52 8.25 11.85
N GLY A 145 22.72 7.02 11.36
CA GLY A 145 21.87 5.87 11.65
C GLY A 145 21.01 5.44 10.46
N ARG A 146 20.12 4.48 10.72
CA ARG A 146 19.13 4.00 9.76
C ARG A 146 17.74 4.20 10.32
N PHE A 147 16.85 4.70 9.48
CA PHE A 147 15.50 5.09 9.87
C PHE A 147 14.46 4.25 9.10
N PRO A 148 13.37 3.82 9.74
CA PRO A 148 12.28 3.12 9.05
C PRO A 148 11.76 3.92 7.85
N VAL A 149 11.28 3.20 6.84
CA VAL A 149 10.83 3.78 5.57
C VAL A 149 9.31 3.83 5.52
N VAL A 150 8.80 4.99 5.12
CA VAL A 150 7.39 5.18 4.78
C VAL A 150 7.28 5.58 3.33
N ILE A 151 6.47 4.86 2.56
CA ILE A 151 6.04 5.34 1.25
C ILE A 151 4.72 6.09 1.40
N TYR A 152 4.67 7.36 1.03
CA TYR A 152 3.43 8.11 0.93
C TYR A 152 2.83 7.93 -0.47
N ALA A 153 1.61 7.42 -0.54
CA ALA A 153 0.86 7.21 -1.77
C ALA A 153 -0.23 8.28 -1.92
N ALA A 154 -0.08 9.13 -2.93
CA ALA A 154 -0.97 10.26 -3.16
C ALA A 154 -2.39 9.86 -3.62
N SER A 155 -3.35 10.74 -3.38
CA SER A 155 -4.75 10.61 -3.81
C SER A 155 -4.92 10.67 -5.33
N ASP A 156 -6.15 10.53 -5.83
CA ASP A 156 -6.45 10.50 -7.26
C ASP A 156 -5.86 11.72 -8.00
N SER A 157 -4.91 11.46 -8.91
CA SER A 157 -4.30 12.46 -9.78
C SER A 157 -3.59 13.61 -9.05
N SER A 158 -3.21 13.39 -7.79
CA SER A 158 -2.63 14.41 -6.92
C SER A 158 -1.11 14.41 -6.92
N PRO A 159 -0.50 15.58 -6.64
CA PRO A 159 0.93 15.69 -6.51
C PRO A 159 1.45 14.95 -5.28
N ALA A 160 2.71 14.50 -5.35
CA ALA A 160 3.36 13.79 -4.24
C ALA A 160 3.49 14.61 -2.94
N TYR A 161 3.42 15.93 -3.03
CA TYR A 161 3.54 16.84 -1.89
C TYR A 161 2.19 17.25 -1.28
N GLU A 162 1.06 16.68 -1.71
CA GLU A 162 -0.28 17.09 -1.23
C GLU A 162 -0.45 17.00 0.30
N ASN A 163 0.35 16.16 0.95
CA ASN A 163 0.46 15.99 2.40
C ASN A 163 1.90 16.23 2.88
N ASP A 164 2.48 17.37 2.46
CA ASP A 164 3.78 17.86 2.90
C ASP A 164 3.90 17.90 4.44
N TRP A 165 2.85 18.33 5.15
CA TRP A 165 2.83 18.35 6.61
C TRP A 165 3.10 16.97 7.22
N LEU A 166 2.39 15.93 6.77
CA LEU A 166 2.60 14.57 7.25
C LEU A 166 4.01 14.07 6.92
N CYS A 167 4.48 14.30 5.69
CA CYS A 167 5.78 13.80 5.26
C CYS A 167 6.92 14.45 6.06
N GLU A 168 6.84 15.77 6.29
CA GLU A 168 7.80 16.50 7.12
C GLU A 168 7.67 16.11 8.60
N TYR A 169 6.45 15.90 9.09
CA TYR A 169 6.18 15.46 10.45
C TYR A 169 6.83 14.10 10.72
N LEU A 170 6.56 13.09 9.88
CA LEU A 170 7.17 11.76 10.02
C LEU A 170 8.70 11.83 9.89
N ALA A 171 9.24 12.63 8.97
CA ALA A 171 10.68 12.81 8.85
C ALA A 171 11.30 13.42 10.13
N SER A 172 10.63 14.41 10.73
CA SER A 172 11.07 15.00 12.00
C SER A 172 11.03 14.02 13.18
N HIS A 173 10.22 12.94 13.07
CA HIS A 173 10.08 11.84 14.03
C HIS A 173 10.92 10.60 13.67
N GLY A 174 11.90 10.74 12.78
CA GLY A 174 12.88 9.69 12.50
C GLY A 174 12.40 8.65 11.48
N TYR A 175 11.71 9.09 10.42
CA TYR A 175 11.35 8.26 9.27
C TYR A 175 11.97 8.80 7.97
N VAL A 176 12.34 7.91 7.05
CA VAL A 176 12.58 8.30 5.65
C VAL A 176 11.26 8.17 4.91
N VAL A 177 10.73 9.27 4.39
CA VAL A 177 9.47 9.30 3.65
C VAL A 177 9.77 9.48 2.16
N LEU A 178 9.23 8.59 1.32
CA LEU A 178 9.30 8.72 -0.14
C LEU A 178 7.89 8.89 -0.70
N ALA A 179 7.72 9.75 -1.68
CA ALA A 179 6.46 9.89 -2.42
C ALA A 179 6.69 10.03 -3.92
N SER A 180 5.71 9.59 -4.70
CA SER A 180 5.60 9.88 -6.14
C SER A 180 4.19 10.39 -6.43
N PRO A 181 4.01 11.27 -7.44
CA PRO A 181 2.70 11.70 -7.90
C PRO A 181 1.80 10.52 -8.24
N SER A 182 0.49 10.72 -8.12
CA SER A 182 -0.50 9.74 -8.53
C SER A 182 -0.87 9.97 -9.99
N HIS A 183 -0.50 9.05 -10.86
CA HIS A 183 -0.84 9.12 -12.28
C HIS A 183 -1.15 7.73 -12.84
N GLY A 184 -2.04 7.70 -13.83
CA GLY A 184 -2.50 6.46 -14.45
C GLY A 184 -1.39 5.68 -15.13
N ALA A 185 -1.72 4.45 -15.54
CA ALA A 185 -0.80 3.57 -16.26
C ALA A 185 -0.30 4.20 -17.58
N ASP A 186 -1.02 5.18 -18.13
CA ASP A 186 -0.69 5.89 -19.36
C ASP A 186 -0.02 7.26 -19.16
N GLY A 187 0.36 7.58 -17.92
CA GLY A 187 0.89 8.89 -17.56
C GLY A 187 -0.19 9.98 -17.44
N GLY A 188 -1.45 9.64 -17.65
CA GLY A 188 -2.61 10.52 -17.54
C GLY A 188 -3.30 10.49 -16.17
N TYR A 189 -4.59 10.80 -16.16
CA TYR A 189 -5.41 10.80 -14.95
C TYR A 189 -5.51 9.41 -14.33
N MET A 190 -5.56 9.37 -13.01
CA MET A 190 -5.67 8.12 -12.25
C MET A 190 -7.06 7.48 -12.41
N THR A 191 -8.14 8.27 -12.49
CA THR A 191 -9.48 7.74 -12.76
C THR A 191 -10.17 8.42 -13.95
N ASP A 192 -10.90 7.62 -14.72
CA ASP A 192 -11.82 8.13 -15.75
C ASP A 192 -13.21 7.47 -15.68
N GLY A 193 -13.43 6.63 -14.66
CA GLY A 193 -14.67 5.92 -14.38
C GLY A 193 -14.85 4.64 -15.18
N ARG A 194 -13.90 4.28 -16.05
CA ARG A 194 -13.90 2.99 -16.77
C ARG A 194 -13.17 1.96 -15.92
N LEU A 195 -13.94 1.06 -15.33
CA LEU A 195 -13.45 0.02 -14.42
C LEU A 195 -12.16 -0.72 -14.86
N PRO A 196 -11.99 -1.17 -16.12
CA PRO A 196 -10.73 -1.80 -16.54
C PRO A 196 -9.53 -0.85 -16.50
N GLN A 197 -9.74 0.42 -16.86
CA GLN A 197 -8.70 1.45 -16.82
C GLN A 197 -8.37 1.85 -15.39
N ASP A 198 -9.38 2.12 -14.56
CA ASP A 198 -9.19 2.46 -13.15
C ASP A 198 -8.45 1.34 -12.40
N LEU A 199 -8.75 0.07 -12.71
CA LEU A 199 -8.03 -1.09 -12.18
C LEU A 199 -6.57 -1.13 -12.65
N ALA A 200 -6.32 -0.91 -13.94
CA ALA A 200 -4.95 -0.86 -14.47
C ALA A 200 -4.14 0.30 -13.86
N ASN A 201 -4.75 1.47 -13.71
CA ASN A 201 -4.16 2.64 -13.09
C ASN A 201 -3.84 2.41 -11.60
N THR A 202 -4.75 1.77 -10.87
CA THR A 202 -4.54 1.36 -9.46
C THR A 202 -3.34 0.42 -9.34
N ARG A 203 -3.21 -0.56 -10.24
CA ARG A 203 -2.04 -1.46 -10.27
C ARG A 203 -0.75 -0.73 -10.65
N ALA A 204 -0.82 0.28 -11.53
CA ALA A 204 0.33 1.08 -11.90
C ALA A 204 0.86 1.86 -10.68
N GLN A 205 -0.01 2.52 -9.92
CA GLN A 205 0.40 3.21 -8.69
C GLN A 205 0.92 2.23 -7.62
N ALA A 206 0.33 1.04 -7.49
CA ALA A 206 0.84 -0.01 -6.61
C ALA A 206 2.26 -0.47 -7.02
N ALA A 207 2.53 -0.54 -8.33
CA ALA A 207 3.86 -0.83 -8.86
C ALA A 207 4.84 0.34 -8.66
N ASP A 208 4.37 1.60 -8.68
CA ASP A 208 5.19 2.77 -8.31
C ASP A 208 5.61 2.73 -6.84
N ILE A 209 4.71 2.31 -5.94
CA ILE A 209 5.07 2.03 -4.55
C ILE A 209 6.20 0.99 -4.49
N GLY A 210 6.09 -0.11 -5.26
CA GLY A 210 7.15 -1.12 -5.38
C GLY A 210 8.49 -0.57 -5.91
N PHE A 211 8.44 0.34 -6.89
CA PHE A 211 9.60 1.04 -7.41
C PHE A 211 10.28 1.90 -6.34
N LEU A 212 9.51 2.69 -5.59
CA LEU A 212 10.01 3.52 -4.49
C LEU A 212 10.63 2.68 -3.37
N ILE A 213 10.03 1.52 -3.03
CA ILE A 213 10.63 0.55 -2.10
C ILE A 213 11.99 0.05 -2.62
N GLY A 214 12.08 -0.24 -3.92
CA GLY A 214 13.33 -0.61 -4.59
C GLY A 214 14.38 0.50 -4.48
N PHE A 215 14.01 1.73 -4.79
CA PHE A 215 14.88 2.90 -4.72
C PHE A 215 15.35 3.18 -3.28
N ALA A 216 14.48 3.02 -2.28
CA ALA A 216 14.82 3.22 -0.88
C ALA A 216 16.03 2.39 -0.42
N ARG A 217 16.24 1.19 -0.99
CA ARG A 217 17.39 0.34 -0.70
C ARG A 217 18.73 0.93 -1.12
N SER A 218 18.73 1.90 -2.03
CA SER A 218 19.94 2.61 -2.46
C SER A 218 20.41 3.67 -1.45
N MET A 219 19.54 4.05 -0.50
CA MET A 219 19.86 5.05 0.51
C MET A 219 20.46 4.39 1.76
N PRO A 220 21.70 4.73 2.16
CA PRO A 220 22.40 4.04 3.25
C PRO A 220 21.77 4.28 4.63
N PHE A 221 20.99 5.35 4.78
CA PHE A 221 20.27 5.75 5.99
C PHE A 221 18.82 5.24 6.03
N ALA A 222 18.37 4.49 5.02
CA ALA A 222 17.03 3.90 4.98
C ALA A 222 17.05 2.46 5.49
N ASP A 223 16.20 2.16 6.48
CA ASP A 223 15.94 0.80 6.93
C ASP A 223 14.71 0.21 6.21
N THR A 224 14.94 -0.40 5.07
CA THR A 224 13.88 -1.05 4.29
C THR A 224 13.38 -2.36 4.90
N THR A 225 13.93 -2.81 6.04
CA THR A 225 13.37 -3.96 6.79
C THR A 225 12.21 -3.52 7.68
N HIS A 226 12.12 -2.24 8.01
CA HIS A 226 11.00 -1.62 8.72
C HIS A 226 10.27 -0.65 7.78
N LEU A 227 9.31 -1.18 7.04
CA LEU A 227 8.67 -0.48 5.93
C LEU A 227 7.14 -0.46 6.04
N ALA A 228 6.54 0.70 5.83
CA ALA A 228 5.10 0.89 5.75
C ALA A 228 4.69 1.77 4.56
N VAL A 229 3.39 1.77 4.26
CA VAL A 229 2.79 2.67 3.26
C VAL A 229 1.69 3.49 3.93
N VAL A 230 1.72 4.81 3.76
CA VAL A 230 0.62 5.71 4.13
C VAL A 230 -0.04 6.17 2.84
N GLY A 231 -1.33 5.93 2.66
CA GLY A 231 -2.07 6.29 1.46
C GLY A 231 -3.30 7.11 1.77
N TYR A 232 -3.52 8.18 1.01
CA TYR A 232 -4.72 9.01 1.11
C TYR A 232 -5.67 8.72 -0.06
N SER A 233 -6.96 8.53 0.22
CA SER A 233 -8.00 8.31 -0.79
C SER A 233 -7.63 7.15 -1.74
N TRP A 234 -7.45 7.42 -3.03
CA TRP A 234 -7.01 6.42 -4.01
C TRP A 234 -5.66 5.80 -3.68
N GLY A 235 -4.74 6.59 -3.11
CA GLY A 235 -3.45 6.09 -2.63
C GLY A 235 -3.59 5.03 -1.54
N GLY A 236 -4.64 5.10 -0.71
CA GLY A 236 -4.96 4.03 0.24
C GLY A 236 -5.35 2.73 -0.46
N LEU A 237 -6.13 2.82 -1.55
CA LEU A 237 -6.51 1.66 -2.36
C LEU A 237 -5.28 1.03 -3.03
N SER A 238 -4.43 1.85 -3.64
CA SER A 238 -3.17 1.40 -4.24
C SER A 238 -2.20 0.82 -3.20
N ALA A 239 -2.17 1.34 -1.98
CA ALA A 239 -1.40 0.78 -0.86
C ALA A 239 -1.87 -0.63 -0.48
N THR A 240 -3.19 -0.89 -0.49
CA THR A 240 -3.75 -2.24 -0.29
C THR A 240 -3.29 -3.21 -1.38
N PHE A 241 -3.29 -2.77 -2.64
CA PHE A 241 -2.79 -3.58 -3.76
C PHE A 241 -1.30 -3.88 -3.61
N ALA A 242 -0.50 -2.86 -3.25
CA ALA A 242 0.93 -3.02 -3.02
C ALA A 242 1.22 -3.99 -1.87
N ALA A 243 0.52 -3.89 -0.73
CA ALA A 243 0.71 -4.77 0.43
C ALA A 243 0.30 -6.24 0.16
N MET A 244 -0.65 -6.45 -0.74
CA MET A 244 -0.98 -7.80 -1.21
C MET A 244 0.12 -8.39 -2.08
N ALA A 245 0.73 -7.59 -2.95
CA ALA A 245 1.79 -8.00 -3.86
C ALA A 245 3.19 -8.08 -3.22
N ASP A 246 3.47 -7.28 -2.19
CA ASP A 246 4.79 -7.12 -1.60
C ASP A 246 4.77 -7.25 -0.08
N LYS A 247 5.21 -8.41 0.42
CA LYS A 247 5.25 -8.73 1.85
C LYS A 247 6.36 -8.01 2.62
N ARG A 248 7.19 -7.19 1.96
CA ARG A 248 8.09 -6.24 2.64
C ARG A 248 7.32 -5.12 3.34
N ILE A 249 6.10 -4.81 2.88
CA ILE A 249 5.22 -3.83 3.52
C ILE A 249 4.63 -4.44 4.79
N ARG A 250 5.10 -3.97 5.95
CA ARG A 250 4.74 -4.51 7.27
C ARG A 250 3.52 -3.88 7.91
N ALA A 251 3.14 -2.69 7.46
CA ALA A 251 1.97 -1.97 7.95
C ALA A 251 1.45 -0.99 6.90
N ILE A 252 0.16 -0.69 6.95
CA ILE A 252 -0.44 0.35 6.11
C ILE A 252 -1.26 1.34 6.93
N VAL A 253 -1.26 2.60 6.52
CA VAL A 253 -2.16 3.63 7.03
C VAL A 253 -2.98 4.13 5.87
N ALA A 254 -4.31 4.04 5.95
CA ALA A 254 -5.24 4.46 4.92
C ALA A 254 -6.07 5.64 5.43
N TRP A 255 -5.71 6.85 4.98
CA TRP A 255 -6.50 8.06 5.21
C TRP A 255 -7.63 8.10 4.19
N ASP A 256 -8.82 7.80 4.69
CA ASP A 256 -10.07 7.66 3.96
C ASP A 256 -9.95 6.88 2.64
N GLY A 257 -9.29 5.72 2.73
CA GLY A 257 -8.88 4.95 1.57
C GLY A 257 -10.04 4.42 0.74
N SER A 258 -9.91 4.52 -0.59
CA SER A 258 -10.98 4.15 -1.55
C SER A 258 -11.38 2.67 -1.51
N MET A 259 -10.57 1.78 -0.93
CA MET A 259 -10.96 0.37 -0.74
C MET A 259 -12.21 0.21 0.14
N ARG A 260 -12.54 1.21 0.97
CA ARG A 260 -13.79 1.24 1.74
C ARG A 260 -15.03 1.46 0.87
N TYR A 261 -14.91 2.21 -0.23
CA TYR A 261 -16.03 2.73 -1.02
C TYR A 261 -16.17 2.08 -2.41
N PHE A 262 -15.08 1.60 -3.01
CA PHE A 262 -15.04 1.13 -4.40
C PHE A 262 -15.15 -0.40 -4.53
N SER A 263 -16.21 -0.98 -3.96
CA SER A 263 -16.43 -2.45 -3.91
C SER A 263 -16.47 -3.14 -5.28
N LYS A 264 -16.93 -2.44 -6.34
CA LYS A 264 -16.92 -2.95 -7.73
C LYS A 264 -15.50 -3.08 -8.28
N LEU A 265 -14.62 -2.13 -7.97
CA LEU A 265 -13.21 -2.19 -8.35
C LEU A 265 -12.51 -3.32 -7.61
N MET A 266 -12.75 -3.44 -6.30
CA MET A 266 -12.23 -4.57 -5.51
C MET A 266 -12.70 -5.92 -6.05
N HIS A 267 -13.96 -6.07 -6.46
CA HIS A 267 -14.47 -7.30 -7.08
C HIS A 267 -13.83 -7.63 -8.44
N ALA A 268 -13.41 -6.61 -9.19
CA ALA A 268 -12.70 -6.80 -10.45
C ALA A 268 -11.22 -7.25 -10.25
N ALA A 269 -10.72 -7.22 -9.01
CA ALA A 269 -9.38 -7.64 -8.63
C ALA A 269 -9.45 -8.86 -7.67
N PRO A 270 -9.74 -10.07 -8.18
CA PRO A 270 -9.96 -11.25 -7.32
C PRO A 270 -8.72 -11.68 -6.53
N ASP A 271 -7.52 -11.29 -6.96
CA ASP A 271 -6.25 -11.46 -6.24
C ASP A 271 -6.11 -10.53 -5.03
N ILE A 272 -6.92 -9.48 -4.94
CA ILE A 272 -6.97 -8.54 -3.83
C ILE A 272 -8.20 -8.86 -2.97
N ALA A 273 -8.21 -10.05 -2.38
CA ALA A 273 -9.28 -10.52 -1.52
C ALA A 273 -9.06 -10.05 -0.06
N PRO A 274 -10.07 -9.47 0.62
CA PRO A 274 -9.91 -9.04 2.01
C PRO A 274 -9.70 -10.22 2.97
N GLU A 275 -10.21 -11.41 2.60
CA GLU A 275 -9.99 -12.66 3.32
C GLU A 275 -8.55 -13.20 3.17
N ALA A 276 -7.73 -12.62 2.29
CA ALA A 276 -6.31 -12.95 2.17
C ALA A 276 -5.39 -11.84 2.74
N PHE A 277 -5.98 -10.76 3.27
CA PHE A 277 -5.25 -9.60 3.74
C PHE A 277 -4.80 -9.76 5.21
N THR A 278 -3.50 -9.73 5.45
CA THR A 278 -2.89 -9.91 6.80
C THR A 278 -2.11 -8.71 7.30
N THR A 279 -1.80 -7.74 6.45
CA THR A 279 -0.99 -6.58 6.83
C THR A 279 -1.76 -5.72 7.85
N PRO A 280 -1.19 -5.42 9.03
CA PRO A 280 -1.81 -4.51 9.99
C PRO A 280 -2.17 -3.17 9.34
N MET A 281 -3.35 -2.63 9.68
CA MET A 281 -3.85 -1.38 9.09
C MET A 281 -4.38 -0.40 10.14
N LEU A 282 -3.96 0.85 10.04
CA LEU A 282 -4.70 1.99 10.59
C LEU A 282 -5.57 2.57 9.48
N PHE A 283 -6.89 2.56 9.65
CA PHE A 283 -7.83 3.20 8.74
C PHE A 283 -8.42 4.43 9.41
N ILE A 284 -8.41 5.58 8.73
CA ILE A 284 -8.96 6.84 9.24
C ILE A 284 -10.08 7.31 8.30
N ALA A 285 -11.34 7.25 8.73
CA ALA A 285 -12.49 7.75 7.98
C ALA A 285 -12.69 9.25 8.16
N ASP A 286 -13.15 9.94 7.10
CA ASP A 286 -13.63 11.32 7.18
C ASP A 286 -15.10 11.35 7.63
N ARG A 287 -15.45 12.13 8.67
CA ARG A 287 -16.79 12.35 9.28
C ARG A 287 -17.65 11.14 9.69
N GLU A 288 -17.45 10.00 9.07
CA GLU A 288 -18.24 8.80 9.16
C GLU A 288 -17.79 7.95 10.35
N ASP A 289 -18.60 6.95 10.66
CA ASP A 289 -18.14 5.86 11.50
C ASP A 289 -17.32 4.89 10.62
N PRO A 290 -16.05 4.60 10.97
CA PRO A 290 -15.19 3.77 10.14
C PRO A 290 -15.73 2.34 9.96
N ILE A 291 -16.67 1.88 10.78
CA ILE A 291 -17.23 0.52 10.72
C ILE A 291 -18.40 0.39 9.74
N PRO A 292 -19.54 1.10 9.88
CA PRO A 292 -20.57 1.14 8.85
C PRO A 292 -20.27 2.29 7.85
N PRO A 293 -19.84 2.00 6.61
CA PRO A 293 -19.78 3.03 5.58
C PRO A 293 -21.19 3.53 5.22
N ALA A 294 -21.27 4.61 4.44
CA ALA A 294 -22.51 5.00 3.78
C ALA A 294 -23.25 3.80 3.16
N ARG A 295 -24.59 3.86 3.14
CA ARG A 295 -25.53 2.77 2.80
C ARG A 295 -25.17 1.98 1.53
N ASP A 296 -24.49 2.60 0.56
CA ASP A 296 -24.21 2.00 -0.75
C ASP A 296 -23.00 1.03 -0.75
N ALA A 297 -22.15 1.05 0.30
CA ALA A 297 -20.99 0.16 0.43
C ALA A 297 -21.15 -0.95 1.49
N TRP A 298 -22.19 -0.88 2.33
CA TRP A 298 -22.54 -1.95 3.27
C TRP A 298 -23.45 -2.96 2.56
N PRO A 299 -23.09 -4.26 2.39
CA PRO A 299 -22.07 -5.08 3.08
C PRO A 299 -20.80 -5.43 2.32
N HIS A 300 -20.48 -4.72 1.25
CA HIS A 300 -19.37 -5.10 0.36
C HIS A 300 -18.04 -4.38 0.62
N SER A 301 -17.95 -3.54 1.65
CA SER A 301 -16.70 -2.87 2.05
C SER A 301 -15.56 -3.87 2.25
N PHE A 302 -14.36 -3.50 1.79
CA PHE A 302 -13.16 -4.31 1.97
C PHE A 302 -12.76 -4.38 3.45
N ILE A 303 -12.81 -3.24 4.16
CA ILE A 303 -12.33 -3.09 5.54
C ILE A 303 -13.11 -3.99 6.53
N THR A 304 -14.40 -4.14 6.31
CA THR A 304 -15.26 -4.96 7.17
C THR A 304 -15.03 -6.46 6.99
N ARG A 305 -14.38 -6.89 5.90
CA ARG A 305 -14.17 -8.30 5.52
C ARG A 305 -12.74 -8.80 5.69
N MET A 306 -11.91 -8.12 6.51
CA MET A 306 -10.53 -8.53 6.80
C MET A 306 -10.44 -9.25 8.15
N PRO A 307 -10.55 -10.60 8.21
CA PRO A 307 -10.50 -11.36 9.46
C PRO A 307 -9.07 -11.61 9.97
N HIS A 308 -8.05 -11.45 9.13
CA HIS A 308 -6.67 -11.84 9.43
C HIS A 308 -5.68 -10.70 9.67
N ALA A 309 -6.17 -9.45 9.72
CA ALA A 309 -5.36 -8.28 9.98
C ALA A 309 -5.78 -7.59 11.27
N ASP A 310 -4.80 -7.14 12.05
CA ASP A 310 -5.01 -6.19 13.13
C ASP A 310 -5.40 -4.84 12.56
N LEU A 311 -6.52 -4.28 13.00
CA LEU A 311 -7.00 -2.97 12.60
C LEU A 311 -7.08 -1.99 13.76
N ILE A 312 -6.74 -0.74 13.46
CA ILE A 312 -7.15 0.42 14.24
C ILE A 312 -8.02 1.26 13.31
N LEU A 313 -9.23 1.56 13.74
CA LEU A 313 -10.24 2.26 12.97
C LEU A 313 -10.54 3.59 13.66
N VAL A 314 -10.20 4.69 13.01
CA VAL A 314 -10.43 6.04 13.53
C VAL A 314 -11.47 6.74 12.66
N GLY A 315 -12.44 7.42 13.27
CA GLY A 315 -13.43 8.24 12.56
C GLY A 315 -13.27 9.70 12.93
N MET A 316 -12.80 10.54 12.01
CA MET A 316 -12.55 11.96 12.25
C MET A 316 -13.84 12.76 12.11
N LYS A 317 -14.43 13.23 13.21
CA LYS A 317 -15.76 13.84 13.20
C LYS A 317 -15.81 15.25 12.61
N ARG A 318 -14.64 15.88 12.43
CA ARG A 318 -14.53 17.29 11.99
C ARG A 318 -13.79 17.49 10.68
N LEU A 319 -13.23 16.44 10.10
CA LEU A 319 -12.52 16.50 8.82
C LEU A 319 -13.39 15.91 7.73
N PHE A 320 -13.63 16.67 6.67
CA PHE A 320 -14.20 16.18 5.42
C PHE A 320 -13.10 15.56 4.56
N HIS A 321 -13.47 14.73 3.59
CA HIS A 321 -12.53 14.03 2.71
C HIS A 321 -11.38 14.93 2.21
N PRO A 322 -11.61 16.15 1.68
CA PRO A 322 -10.52 17.02 1.22
C PRO A 322 -9.64 17.55 2.36
N ASP A 323 -10.15 17.69 3.58
CA ASP A 323 -9.37 18.20 4.73
C ASP A 323 -8.31 17.21 5.21
N LEU A 324 -8.35 15.95 4.75
CA LEU A 324 -7.28 14.98 5.02
C LEU A 324 -6.02 15.25 4.17
N ALA A 325 -6.07 16.22 3.25
CA ALA A 325 -4.91 16.75 2.55
C ALA A 325 -4.45 18.08 3.17
N ALA A 326 -3.17 18.17 3.54
CA ALA A 326 -2.54 19.41 4.01
C ALA A 326 -2.69 20.55 3.00
N GLN A 327 -2.54 20.23 1.70
CA GLN A 327 -2.73 21.18 0.62
C GLN A 327 -4.13 21.83 0.62
N SER A 328 -5.18 21.06 0.89
CA SER A 328 -6.55 21.59 0.97
C SER A 328 -6.74 22.52 2.16
N LEU A 329 -6.21 22.14 3.34
CA LEU A 329 -6.25 22.99 4.53
C LEU A 329 -5.45 24.28 4.35
N ARG A 330 -4.34 24.22 3.62
CA ARG A 330 -3.45 25.36 3.34
C ARG A 330 -4.03 26.33 2.31
N LEU A 331 -4.59 25.80 1.22
CA LEU A 331 -5.05 26.59 0.06
C LEU A 331 -6.53 27.00 0.15
N GLY A 332 -7.17 26.75 1.29
CA GLY A 332 -8.61 26.95 1.45
C GLY A 332 -9.40 25.80 0.83
N SER A 333 -9.89 24.91 1.69
CA SER A 333 -10.70 23.77 1.28
C SER A 333 -11.88 24.22 0.42
N MET A 334 -12.08 23.53 -0.71
CA MET A 334 -13.27 23.74 -1.55
C MET A 334 -14.55 23.14 -0.97
N ALA A 335 -14.45 22.29 0.05
CA ALA A 335 -15.62 21.77 0.78
C ALA A 335 -16.29 22.88 1.60
N LYS A 336 -17.63 22.83 1.65
CA LYS A 336 -18.43 23.71 2.50
C LYS A 336 -18.40 23.24 3.95
N HIS A 337 -17.92 24.10 4.83
CA HIS A 337 -17.81 23.84 6.27
C HIS A 337 -18.87 24.61 7.03
N ASP A 338 -20.02 23.97 7.29
CA ASP A 338 -21.14 24.61 7.99
C ASP A 338 -21.04 24.47 9.52
N ASP A 339 -20.28 23.48 10.01
CA ASP A 339 -20.28 23.07 11.42
C ASP A 339 -18.88 23.01 12.07
N THR A 340 -17.81 23.32 11.33
CA THR A 340 -16.43 23.30 11.83
C THR A 340 -15.63 24.53 11.39
N THR A 341 -14.82 25.07 12.30
CA THR A 341 -13.87 26.14 11.97
C THR A 341 -12.57 25.60 11.40
N LEU A 342 -11.76 26.44 10.75
CA LEU A 342 -10.41 26.06 10.30
C LEU A 342 -9.54 25.58 11.46
N ASP A 343 -9.53 26.28 12.60
CA ASP A 343 -8.76 25.87 13.78
C ASP A 343 -9.16 24.49 14.31
N GLN A 344 -10.46 24.18 14.32
CA GLN A 344 -10.94 22.86 14.70
C GLN A 344 -10.49 21.77 13.73
N ARG A 345 -10.48 22.07 12.42
CA ARG A 345 -9.96 21.15 11.40
C ARG A 345 -8.45 20.96 11.52
N LEU A 346 -7.68 22.02 11.72
CA LEU A 346 -6.23 21.94 11.96
C LEU A 346 -5.90 21.11 13.21
N ALA A 347 -6.65 21.31 14.30
CA ALA A 347 -6.51 20.50 15.50
C ALA A 347 -6.84 19.01 15.26
N SER A 348 -7.89 18.72 14.47
CA SER A 348 -8.22 17.35 14.07
C SER A 348 -7.17 16.72 13.15
N TYR A 349 -6.58 17.49 12.24
CA TYR A 349 -5.48 17.04 11.38
C TYR A 349 -4.26 16.67 12.22
N ALA A 350 -3.91 17.45 13.23
CA ALA A 350 -2.83 17.10 14.16
C ALA A 350 -3.09 15.77 14.89
N TRP A 351 -4.34 15.48 15.26
CA TRP A 351 -4.70 14.17 15.82
C TRP A 351 -4.56 13.03 14.81
N MET A 352 -4.90 13.28 13.54
CA MET A 352 -4.66 12.32 12.45
C MET A 352 -3.18 11.98 12.30
N GLU A 353 -2.30 12.98 12.33
CA GLU A 353 -0.85 12.81 12.30
C GLU A 353 -0.35 12.04 13.53
N ARG A 354 -0.84 12.36 14.74
CA ARG A 354 -0.46 11.67 15.98
C ARG A 354 -0.82 10.18 15.98
N TYR A 355 -2.03 9.82 15.58
CA TYR A 355 -2.44 8.41 15.47
C TYR A 355 -1.65 7.68 14.38
N THR A 356 -1.34 8.37 13.27
CA THR A 356 -0.49 7.83 12.20
C THR A 356 0.93 7.52 12.71
N LEU A 357 1.57 8.47 13.40
CA LEU A 357 2.88 8.28 14.00
C LEU A 357 2.87 7.16 15.03
N ALA A 358 1.92 7.17 15.97
CA ALA A 358 1.84 6.14 17.00
C ALA A 358 1.67 4.73 16.39
N PHE A 359 0.84 4.58 15.36
CA PHE A 359 0.70 3.29 14.67
C PHE A 359 2.00 2.86 13.98
N LEU A 360 2.69 3.77 13.32
CA LEU A 360 3.97 3.47 12.69
C LEU A 360 5.04 3.13 13.74
N ASP A 361 5.10 3.85 14.86
CA ASP A 361 6.06 3.60 15.95
C ASP A 361 5.78 2.25 16.63
N GLU A 362 4.52 1.91 16.88
CA GLU A 362 4.13 0.57 17.38
C GLU A 362 4.63 -0.52 16.40
N ARG A 363 4.35 -0.37 15.11
CA ARG A 363 4.54 -1.46 14.13
C ARG A 363 5.96 -1.57 13.60
N LEU A 364 6.68 -0.46 13.48
CA LEU A 364 8.01 -0.41 12.87
C LEU A 364 9.14 -0.21 13.88
N LYS A 365 8.85 0.36 15.05
CA LYS A 365 9.85 0.58 16.11
C LYS A 365 9.59 -0.25 17.37
N SER A 366 8.47 -0.97 17.43
CA SER A 366 8.03 -1.71 18.64
C SER A 366 7.96 -0.81 19.87
N ASP A 367 7.51 0.44 19.68
CA ASP A 367 7.44 1.43 20.75
C ASP A 367 6.27 1.14 21.71
N ALA A 368 6.60 0.89 22.98
CA ALA A 368 5.63 0.55 24.01
C ALA A 368 4.73 1.73 24.43
N SER A 369 5.23 2.96 24.34
CA SER A 369 4.44 4.16 24.62
C SER A 369 3.43 4.40 23.49
N ALA A 370 3.84 4.16 22.24
CA ALA A 370 2.95 4.21 21.09
C ALA A 370 1.84 3.13 21.18
N GLN A 371 2.20 1.91 21.58
CA GLN A 371 1.20 0.87 21.86
C GLN A 371 0.21 1.30 22.95
N THR A 372 0.71 1.85 24.06
CA THR A 372 -0.13 2.32 25.18
C THR A 372 -1.09 3.44 24.71
N PHE A 373 -0.60 4.39 23.91
CA PHE A 373 -1.40 5.44 23.31
C PHE A 373 -2.52 4.89 22.41
N LEU A 374 -2.23 3.86 21.61
CA LEU A 374 -3.21 3.26 20.70
C LEU A 374 -4.22 2.35 21.40
N ASP A 375 -3.86 1.76 22.54
CA ASP A 375 -4.75 0.97 23.38
C ASP A 375 -5.69 1.85 24.24
N ALA A 376 -5.30 3.10 24.49
CA ALA A 376 -6.11 4.07 25.20
C ALA A 376 -7.28 4.61 24.36
N THR A 377 -8.38 4.94 25.04
CA THR A 377 -9.51 5.66 24.44
C THR A 377 -9.09 7.09 24.03
N PRO A 378 -9.78 7.72 23.06
CA PRO A 378 -9.53 9.12 22.73
C PRO A 378 -9.56 10.05 23.95
N GLU A 379 -10.48 9.81 24.89
CA GLU A 379 -10.63 10.59 26.12
C GLU A 379 -9.41 10.45 27.05
N GLU A 380 -8.89 9.23 27.23
CA GLU A 380 -7.67 8.96 28.00
C GLU A 380 -6.44 9.61 27.36
N ASN A 381 -6.41 9.71 26.03
CA ASN A 381 -5.39 10.46 25.29
C ASN A 381 -5.62 11.98 25.30
N HIS A 382 -6.62 12.48 26.04
CA HIS A 382 -6.99 13.90 26.11
C HIS A 382 -7.41 14.50 24.75
N VAL A 383 -7.97 13.67 23.87
CA VAL A 383 -8.58 14.16 22.63
C VAL A 383 -9.82 14.98 22.97
N PRO A 384 -9.99 16.20 22.43
CA PRO A 384 -11.17 17.01 22.72
C PRO A 384 -12.46 16.29 22.31
N PRO A 385 -13.55 16.38 23.11
CA PRO A 385 -14.82 15.71 22.80
C PRO A 385 -15.35 16.03 21.40
N GLY A 386 -15.83 14.99 20.71
CA GLY A 386 -16.37 15.13 19.35
C GLY A 386 -15.31 15.43 18.28
N THR A 387 -14.04 15.12 18.52
CA THR A 387 -12.97 15.24 17.51
C THR A 387 -12.83 13.96 16.69
N LEU A 388 -12.73 12.81 17.35
CA LEU A 388 -12.62 11.50 16.71
C LEU A 388 -13.20 10.38 17.57
N THR A 389 -13.44 9.23 16.95
CA THR A 389 -13.66 7.94 17.60
C THR A 389 -12.53 6.99 17.23
N SER A 390 -12.16 6.06 18.09
CA SER A 390 -11.14 5.04 17.81
C SER A 390 -11.61 3.66 18.26
N ILE A 391 -11.38 2.64 17.45
CA ILE A 391 -11.68 1.24 17.76
C ILE A 391 -10.50 0.37 17.30
N ARG A 392 -9.99 -0.47 18.21
CA ARG A 392 -8.99 -1.50 17.88
C ARG A 392 -9.68 -2.84 17.68
N ARG A 393 -9.51 -3.44 16.50
CA ARG A 393 -10.00 -4.79 16.15
C ARG A 393 -8.80 -5.70 15.92
N ARG A 394 -8.62 -6.70 16.78
CA ARG A 394 -7.61 -7.74 16.56
C ARG A 394 -8.05 -8.68 15.43
N ALA A 395 -7.09 -9.30 14.77
CA ALA A 395 -7.38 -10.39 13.85
C ALA A 395 -8.20 -11.48 14.56
N THR A 396 -9.28 -11.93 13.94
CA THR A 396 -10.18 -12.97 14.49
C THR A 396 -9.75 -14.38 14.12
N SER A 397 -8.85 -14.53 13.15
CA SER A 397 -8.26 -15.79 12.72
C SER A 397 -6.90 -15.53 12.08
N SER A 398 -6.01 -16.52 12.07
CA SER A 398 -4.80 -16.47 11.22
C SER A 398 -5.08 -17.11 9.86
N LEU A 399 -4.35 -16.72 8.81
CA LEU A 399 -4.35 -17.44 7.53
C LEU A 399 -3.78 -18.86 7.65
N GLY A 400 -3.18 -19.19 8.80
CA GLY A 400 -2.47 -20.43 9.04
C GLY A 400 -1.13 -20.48 8.29
N THR A 401 -0.25 -21.36 8.74
CA THR A 401 1.05 -21.60 8.10
C THR A 401 1.37 -23.09 8.12
N ILE A 402 2.28 -23.52 7.24
CA ILE A 402 2.79 -24.91 7.28
C ILE A 402 3.46 -25.17 8.63
N ALA A 403 4.18 -24.19 9.19
CA ALA A 403 4.83 -24.30 10.49
C ALA A 403 3.82 -24.53 11.63
N ASP A 404 2.68 -23.85 11.60
CA ASP A 404 1.61 -24.03 12.59
C ASP A 404 0.87 -25.37 12.40
N MET A 405 0.67 -25.81 11.15
CA MET A 405 -0.03 -27.06 10.85
C MET A 405 0.84 -28.30 11.09
N ALA A 406 2.13 -28.23 10.78
CA ALA A 406 3.04 -29.38 10.74
C ALA A 406 3.08 -30.20 12.05
N PRO A 407 3.13 -29.60 13.26
CA PRO A 407 3.09 -30.37 14.50
C PRO A 407 1.84 -31.23 14.65
N HIS A 408 0.69 -30.75 14.15
CA HIS A 408 -0.56 -31.51 14.14
C HIS A 408 -0.56 -32.59 13.07
N LEU A 409 0.04 -32.31 11.90
CA LEU A 409 0.15 -33.27 10.81
C LEU A 409 1.03 -34.47 11.18
N PHE A 410 2.06 -34.24 11.99
CA PHE A 410 3.03 -35.25 12.41
C PHE A 410 2.72 -35.87 13.78
N ALA A 411 1.59 -35.53 14.39
CA ALA A 411 1.16 -36.14 15.64
C ALA A 411 0.90 -37.65 15.44
N GLU A 412 1.22 -38.47 16.45
CA GLU A 412 1.00 -39.91 16.38
C GLU A 412 -0.47 -40.24 16.08
N ARG A 413 -0.69 -41.14 15.12
CA ARG A 413 -2.02 -41.60 14.67
C ARG A 413 -2.90 -40.51 14.02
N ALA A 414 -2.35 -39.36 13.67
CA ALA A 414 -3.05 -38.38 12.87
C ALA A 414 -3.30 -38.91 11.45
N ASP A 415 -4.52 -38.72 10.93
CA ASP A 415 -4.79 -38.88 9.51
C ASP A 415 -4.41 -37.56 8.79
N PRO A 416 -3.41 -37.58 7.88
CA PRO A 416 -2.89 -36.34 7.28
C PRO A 416 -3.94 -35.55 6.50
N GLN A 417 -4.92 -36.23 5.88
CA GLN A 417 -6.00 -35.57 5.15
C GLN A 417 -6.95 -34.85 6.10
N THR A 418 -7.42 -35.56 7.13
CA THR A 418 -8.33 -34.99 8.12
C THR A 418 -7.69 -33.79 8.82
N VAL A 419 -6.40 -33.89 9.22
CA VAL A 419 -5.70 -32.76 9.83
C VAL A 419 -5.62 -31.57 8.87
N HIS A 420 -5.22 -31.80 7.62
CA HIS A 420 -5.15 -30.74 6.62
C HIS A 420 -6.53 -30.09 6.38
N ASP A 421 -7.58 -30.89 6.18
CA ASP A 421 -8.92 -30.38 5.88
C ASP A 421 -9.55 -29.66 7.09
N ASP A 422 -9.30 -30.13 8.31
CA ASP A 422 -9.69 -29.44 9.53
C ASP A 422 -8.92 -28.12 9.71
N TYR A 423 -7.63 -28.12 9.35
CA TYR A 423 -6.80 -26.92 9.40
C TYR A 423 -7.28 -25.88 8.39
N VAL A 424 -7.49 -26.26 7.13
CA VAL A 424 -8.07 -25.37 6.08
C VAL A 424 -9.44 -24.83 6.51
N ARG A 425 -10.27 -25.63 7.18
CA ARG A 425 -11.58 -25.18 7.68
C ARG A 425 -11.45 -24.10 8.78
N LYS A 426 -10.43 -24.20 9.64
CA LYS A 426 -10.13 -23.21 10.70
C LYS A 426 -9.35 -22.00 10.17
N HIS A 427 -8.66 -22.16 9.05
CA HIS A 427 -7.83 -21.15 8.40
C HIS A 427 -8.26 -20.96 6.94
N PRO A 428 -9.43 -20.35 6.68
CA PRO A 428 -9.89 -20.09 5.32
C PRO A 428 -8.84 -19.30 4.54
N GLY A 429 -8.39 -19.84 3.40
CA GLY A 429 -7.30 -19.24 2.61
C GLY A 429 -5.94 -19.92 2.76
N PHE A 430 -5.76 -20.82 3.74
CA PHE A 430 -4.56 -21.65 3.82
C PHE A 430 -4.44 -22.55 2.58
N GLN A 431 -3.32 -22.47 1.87
CA GLN A 431 -2.99 -23.33 0.75
C GLN A 431 -1.50 -23.67 0.78
N ILE A 432 -1.18 -24.90 0.40
CA ILE A 432 0.20 -25.34 0.15
C ILE A 432 0.39 -25.39 -1.37
N ALA A 433 1.25 -24.53 -1.90
CA ALA A 433 1.57 -24.54 -3.32
C ALA A 433 2.32 -25.83 -3.69
N GLY A 434 2.22 -26.24 -4.96
CA GLY A 434 2.78 -27.52 -5.44
C GLY A 434 4.30 -27.62 -5.24
N ASP A 435 5.02 -26.54 -5.50
CA ASP A 435 6.47 -26.39 -5.29
C ASP A 435 6.86 -26.36 -3.80
N THR A 436 5.97 -25.86 -2.94
CA THR A 436 6.17 -25.88 -1.49
C THR A 436 6.20 -27.30 -0.92
N TYR A 437 5.39 -28.23 -1.46
CA TYR A 437 5.47 -29.64 -1.05
C TYR A 437 6.84 -30.25 -1.36
N SER A 438 7.39 -29.97 -2.56
CA SER A 438 8.71 -30.45 -2.98
C SER A 438 9.82 -29.95 -2.05
N SER A 439 9.79 -28.65 -1.73
CA SER A 439 10.76 -28.01 -0.84
C SER A 439 10.65 -28.54 0.60
N TRP A 440 9.42 -28.69 1.11
CA TRP A 440 9.17 -29.21 2.46
C TRP A 440 9.64 -30.66 2.60
N LEU A 441 9.30 -31.51 1.64
CA LEU A 441 9.74 -32.91 1.60
C LEU A 441 11.26 -33.03 1.50
N SER A 442 11.90 -32.18 0.68
CA SER A 442 13.36 -32.14 0.58
C SER A 442 14.04 -31.79 1.90
N SER A 443 13.48 -30.84 2.67
CA SER A 443 14.00 -30.50 4.01
C SER A 443 13.90 -31.69 4.97
N LEU A 444 12.74 -32.34 5.04
CA LEU A 444 12.54 -33.51 5.90
C LEU A 444 13.48 -34.68 5.55
N LEU A 445 13.72 -34.90 4.25
CA LEU A 445 14.68 -35.91 3.81
C LEU A 445 16.13 -35.55 4.19
N ALA A 446 16.50 -34.27 4.11
CA ALA A 446 17.83 -33.80 4.52
C ALA A 446 18.05 -33.96 6.03
N ASP A 447 17.00 -33.76 6.83
CA ASP A 447 17.02 -33.97 8.29
C ASP A 447 16.94 -35.46 8.69
N GLY A 448 16.68 -36.35 7.73
CA GLY A 448 16.56 -37.79 7.95
C GLY A 448 15.18 -38.25 8.46
N ASP A 449 14.19 -37.35 8.48
CA ASP A 449 12.83 -37.58 8.97
C ASP A 449 11.96 -38.29 7.93
N ILE A 450 12.37 -39.50 7.51
CA ILE A 450 11.72 -40.29 6.46
C ILE A 450 10.23 -40.53 6.75
N SER A 451 9.85 -40.69 8.02
CA SER A 451 8.44 -40.87 8.41
C SER A 451 7.59 -39.63 8.14
N GLN A 452 8.10 -38.43 8.47
CA GLN A 452 7.39 -37.18 8.19
C GLN A 452 7.37 -36.90 6.68
N ALA A 453 8.47 -37.18 5.99
CA ALA A 453 8.53 -37.08 4.52
C ALA A 453 7.48 -37.98 3.85
N ALA A 454 7.28 -39.21 4.33
CA ALA A 454 6.24 -40.11 3.85
C ALA A 454 4.83 -39.52 4.06
N THR A 455 4.56 -38.94 5.23
CA THR A 455 3.30 -38.24 5.53
C THR A 455 3.05 -37.09 4.57
N VAL A 456 4.06 -36.24 4.32
CA VAL A 456 3.95 -35.11 3.37
C VAL A 456 3.74 -35.60 1.94
N ALA A 457 4.45 -36.65 1.51
CA ALA A 457 4.30 -37.23 0.17
C ALA A 457 2.90 -37.81 -0.06
N ALA A 458 2.37 -38.51 0.94
CA ALA A 458 1.00 -39.02 0.92
C ALA A 458 -0.01 -37.86 0.82
N LEU A 459 0.15 -36.82 1.65
CA LEU A 459 -0.69 -35.63 1.57
C LEU A 459 -0.63 -34.99 0.16
N TRP A 460 0.57 -34.80 -0.37
CA TRP A 460 0.80 -34.18 -1.68
C TRP A 460 0.08 -34.92 -2.82
N THR A 461 0.22 -36.26 -2.88
CA THR A 461 -0.45 -37.07 -3.92
C THR A 461 -1.98 -37.01 -3.84
N THR A 462 -2.57 -36.86 -2.65
CA THR A 462 -4.03 -36.71 -2.53
C THR A 462 -4.49 -35.32 -2.91
N ARG A 463 -3.74 -34.28 -2.54
CA ARG A 463 -4.11 -32.88 -2.85
C ARG A 463 -3.88 -32.52 -4.30
N LEU A 464 -2.85 -33.09 -4.92
CA LEU A 464 -2.44 -32.85 -6.30
C LEU A 464 -2.31 -34.19 -7.06
N PRO A 465 -3.41 -34.92 -7.28
CA PRO A 465 -3.37 -36.27 -7.86
C PRO A 465 -2.88 -36.30 -9.32
N GLN A 466 -2.83 -35.16 -10.00
CA GLN A 466 -2.31 -35.03 -11.36
C GLN A 466 -0.81 -34.66 -11.40
N SER A 467 -0.14 -34.55 -10.26
CA SER A 467 1.28 -34.19 -10.19
C SER A 467 2.17 -35.44 -10.33
N GLY A 468 2.77 -35.63 -11.50
CA GLY A 468 3.76 -36.71 -11.71
C GLY A 468 4.95 -36.65 -10.75
N GLU A 469 5.35 -35.44 -10.33
CA GLU A 469 6.40 -35.22 -9.32
C GLU A 469 5.97 -35.76 -7.94
N ALA A 470 4.76 -35.44 -7.48
CA ALA A 470 4.25 -35.89 -6.18
C ALA A 470 4.27 -37.43 -6.07
N TRP A 471 3.79 -38.11 -7.13
CA TRP A 471 3.79 -39.57 -7.20
C TRP A 471 5.20 -40.16 -7.28
N THR A 472 6.10 -39.52 -8.03
CA THR A 472 7.52 -39.93 -8.09
C THR A 472 8.17 -39.84 -6.72
N MET A 473 7.87 -38.79 -5.95
CA MET A 473 8.47 -38.58 -4.64
C MET A 473 7.92 -39.51 -3.58
N ARG A 474 6.62 -39.79 -3.60
CA ARG A 474 6.03 -40.83 -2.74
C ARG A 474 6.64 -42.20 -3.03
N ALA A 475 6.76 -42.57 -4.32
CA ALA A 475 7.38 -43.83 -4.73
C ALA A 475 8.84 -43.95 -4.28
N ALA A 476 9.61 -42.86 -4.34
CA ALA A 476 11.00 -42.85 -3.87
C ALA A 476 11.10 -43.07 -2.36
N ILE A 477 10.21 -42.47 -1.58
CA ILE A 477 10.18 -42.68 -0.13
C ILE A 477 9.79 -44.13 0.19
N GLU A 478 8.75 -44.67 -0.47
CA GLU A 478 8.33 -46.07 -0.34
C GLU A 478 9.48 -47.04 -0.67
N ASP A 479 10.25 -46.77 -1.72
CA ASP A 479 11.44 -47.54 -2.13
C ASP A 479 12.50 -47.52 -1.02
N THR A 480 12.81 -46.35 -0.44
CA THR A 480 13.76 -46.25 0.70
C THR A 480 13.27 -46.96 1.96
N GLN A 481 11.95 -47.10 2.13
CA GLN A 481 11.33 -47.82 3.24
C GLN A 481 11.18 -49.33 2.97
N GLY A 482 11.66 -49.82 1.81
CA GLY A 482 11.55 -51.24 1.43
C GLY A 482 10.15 -51.66 0.97
N GLN A 483 9.23 -50.72 0.76
CA GLN A 483 7.86 -50.97 0.31
C GLN A 483 7.80 -51.15 -1.21
N ARG A 484 8.48 -52.18 -1.70
CA ARG A 484 8.76 -52.39 -3.12
C ARG A 484 7.52 -52.34 -4.03
N ASP A 485 6.46 -53.06 -3.66
CA ASP A 485 5.26 -53.17 -4.50
C ASP A 485 4.51 -51.83 -4.59
N ASN A 486 4.48 -51.07 -3.49
CA ASN A 486 3.92 -49.71 -3.46
C ASN A 486 4.74 -48.78 -4.36
N ALA A 487 6.07 -48.80 -4.22
CA ALA A 487 6.97 -47.98 -5.02
C ALA A 487 6.83 -48.28 -6.53
N ILE A 488 6.73 -49.55 -6.92
CA ILE A 488 6.51 -49.95 -8.32
C ILE A 488 5.17 -49.41 -8.84
N ARG A 489 4.09 -49.53 -8.05
CA ARG A 489 2.76 -49.03 -8.42
C ARG A 489 2.82 -47.51 -8.65
N ASP A 490 3.42 -46.78 -7.72
CA ASP A 490 3.43 -45.33 -7.76
C ASP A 490 4.38 -44.78 -8.83
N TYR A 491 5.54 -45.41 -9.08
CA TYR A 491 6.39 -45.05 -10.21
C TYR A 491 5.71 -45.28 -11.57
N ARG A 492 4.92 -46.36 -11.71
CA ARG A 492 4.12 -46.58 -12.93
C ARG A 492 3.08 -45.48 -13.11
N HIS A 493 2.40 -45.09 -12.04
CA HIS A 493 1.41 -44.03 -12.11
C HIS A 493 2.05 -42.67 -12.41
N ALA A 494 3.19 -42.36 -11.80
CA ALA A 494 3.97 -41.17 -12.11
C ALA A 494 4.35 -41.10 -13.60
N LEU A 495 4.75 -42.22 -14.21
CA LEU A 495 5.07 -42.29 -15.65
C LEU A 495 3.85 -42.23 -16.58
N GLN A 496 2.64 -42.49 -16.07
CA GLN A 496 1.41 -42.23 -16.82
C GLN A 496 1.13 -40.73 -16.91
N LEU A 497 1.41 -40.00 -15.83
CA LEU A 497 1.22 -38.54 -15.74
C LEU A 497 2.36 -37.77 -16.42
N ASP A 498 3.59 -38.24 -16.25
CA ASP A 498 4.80 -37.68 -16.88
C ASP A 498 5.66 -38.81 -17.48
N PRO A 499 5.42 -39.17 -18.77
CA PRO A 499 6.19 -40.20 -19.46
C PRO A 499 7.68 -39.91 -19.62
N ASN A 500 8.13 -38.68 -19.34
CA ASN A 500 9.53 -38.28 -19.46
C ASN A 500 10.27 -38.26 -18.12
N ASN A 501 9.60 -38.57 -17.00
CA ASN A 501 10.21 -38.56 -15.68
C ASN A 501 11.45 -39.48 -15.58
N PRO A 502 12.67 -38.94 -15.46
CA PRO A 502 13.89 -39.74 -15.53
C PRO A 502 14.12 -40.58 -14.27
N ILE A 503 13.59 -40.14 -13.12
CA ILE A 503 13.70 -40.86 -11.85
C ILE A 503 12.79 -42.09 -11.88
N GLY A 504 11.52 -41.89 -12.28
CA GLY A 504 10.54 -42.96 -12.40
C GLY A 504 10.99 -44.07 -13.33
N LYS A 505 11.51 -43.74 -14.53
CA LYS A 505 12.05 -44.74 -15.48
C LYS A 505 13.17 -45.58 -14.86
N ARG A 506 14.16 -44.91 -14.28
CA ARG A 506 15.37 -45.56 -13.75
C ARG A 506 15.06 -46.47 -12.56
N ARG A 507 14.27 -45.99 -11.60
CA ARG A 507 13.92 -46.76 -10.40
C ARG A 507 12.97 -47.90 -10.70
N LEU A 508 11.96 -47.68 -11.55
CA LEU A 508 11.06 -48.75 -11.97
C LEU A 508 11.80 -49.90 -12.66
N GLN A 509 12.73 -49.60 -13.57
CA GLN A 509 13.58 -50.61 -14.20
C GLN A 509 14.36 -51.42 -13.16
N THR A 510 15.02 -50.74 -12.22
CA THR A 510 15.81 -51.39 -11.15
C THR A 510 14.95 -52.29 -10.24
N LEU A 511 13.78 -51.80 -9.84
CA LEU A 511 12.83 -52.52 -8.98
C LEU A 511 12.05 -53.61 -9.70
N THR A 512 12.14 -53.74 -11.02
CA THR A 512 11.49 -54.83 -11.76
C THR A 512 12.48 -55.87 -12.29
N SER A 513 13.76 -55.51 -12.40
CA SER A 513 14.82 -56.41 -12.85
C SER A 513 15.45 -57.26 -11.73
N THR A 514 15.23 -56.90 -10.46
CA THR A 514 15.81 -57.60 -9.31
C THR A 514 14.77 -58.59 -8.74
N PRO A 515 15.07 -59.89 -8.51
CA PRO A 515 14.12 -60.78 -7.81
C PRO A 515 13.81 -60.27 -6.39
N PRO A 516 12.66 -60.64 -5.79
CA PRO A 516 12.31 -60.26 -4.41
C PRO A 516 13.27 -60.81 -3.37
#